data_AF-A0A535LIW4-F1
#
_entry.id   AF-A0A535LIW4-F1
#
_cell.length_a   1.000
_cell.length_b   1.000
_cell.length_c   1.000
_cell.angle_alpha   90.00
_cell.angle_beta   90.00
_cell.angle_gamma   90.00
#
_symmetry.space_group_name_H-M   'P 1'
#
loop_
_entity.id
_entity.type
_entity.pdbx_description
1 polymer ?
#
loop_
_entity_poly.entity_id
_entity_poly.type
_entity_poly.pdbx_seq_one_letter_code
_entity_poly.pdbx_strand_id
1 'polypeptide(L)'
;MGSMSRKSRTVKGKRSYDASLRREQANRNHDRIIAMAQRRFLRHGYGPTTISAIAKDAGVSVDTIYKSFGGKPGLIRAMTVRALEGTGPVPAEQRSDDLQAREHDPRQLISGWGVFVTEVAPLAAPIVLLVRDAAGSHTELRPLLEEVHADRLRRMTDNAR
;
A
#
# COMPACT_ATOMS: atom_id res chain seq x y z
N MET A 1 -23.48 -15.41 68.32
CA MET A 1 -23.46 -14.33 67.31
C MET A 1 -22.00 -13.97 66.98
N GLY A 2 -21.32 -14.83 66.21
CA GLY A 2 -19.93 -14.61 65.79
C GLY A 2 -19.88 -14.73 64.27
N SER A 3 -19.97 -13.58 63.60
CA SER A 3 -20.14 -13.46 62.15
C SER A 3 -18.88 -13.88 61.39
N MET A 4 -19.05 -14.81 60.45
CA MET A 4 -18.10 -15.10 59.39
C MET A 4 -17.89 -13.85 58.51
N SER A 5 -16.65 -13.37 58.37
CA SER A 5 -16.30 -12.40 57.34
C SER A 5 -15.27 -12.98 56.39
N ARG A 6 -15.76 -13.46 55.24
CA ARG A 6 -14.94 -13.77 54.05
C ARG A 6 -14.28 -12.48 53.57
N LYS A 7 -12.95 -12.45 53.48
CA LYS A 7 -12.25 -11.47 52.64
C LYS A 7 -11.85 -12.09 51.31
N SER A 8 -12.65 -11.69 50.32
CA SER A 8 -12.48 -11.70 48.88
C SER A 8 -11.03 -11.86 48.38
N ARG A 9 -10.85 -12.88 47.54
CA ARG A 9 -9.69 -13.07 46.68
C ARG A 9 -9.76 -12.05 45.54
N THR A 10 -8.90 -11.04 45.58
CA THR A 10 -8.73 -10.08 44.48
C THR A 10 -8.28 -10.79 43.21
N VAL A 11 -9.16 -10.82 42.21
CA VAL A 11 -8.86 -11.37 40.88
C VAL A 11 -7.98 -10.36 40.12
N LYS A 12 -6.82 -10.84 39.68
CA LYS A 12 -5.81 -10.11 38.89
C LYS A 12 -6.46 -9.51 37.63
N GLY A 13 -6.36 -8.18 37.46
CA GLY A 13 -6.90 -7.47 36.30
C GLY A 13 -6.39 -8.02 34.96
N LYS A 14 -7.30 -8.15 33.99
CA LYS A 14 -7.06 -8.67 32.64
C LYS A 14 -6.07 -7.75 31.91
N ARG A 15 -4.84 -8.22 31.73
CA ARG A 15 -3.76 -7.58 30.97
C ARG A 15 -4.28 -7.24 29.57
N SER A 16 -4.44 -5.95 29.26
CA SER A 16 -4.74 -5.47 27.91
C SER A 16 -3.58 -5.90 27.02
N TYR A 17 -3.81 -6.96 26.26
CA TYR A 17 -2.85 -7.66 25.45
C TYR A 17 -2.49 -6.79 24.25
N ASP A 18 -1.27 -6.27 24.27
CA ASP A 18 -0.37 -5.89 23.18
C ASP A 18 -0.91 -6.07 21.74
N ALA A 19 -1.96 -5.33 21.39
CA ALA A 19 -2.56 -5.35 20.06
C ALA A 19 -2.08 -4.16 19.23
N SER A 20 -1.79 -3.03 19.88
CA SER A 20 -1.21 -1.85 19.24
C SER A 20 0.21 -2.11 18.76
N LEU A 21 1.12 -2.64 19.60
CA LEU A 21 2.51 -2.87 19.15
C LEU A 21 2.57 -3.97 18.09
N ARG A 22 1.73 -5.01 18.19
CA ARG A 22 1.60 -6.01 17.12
C ARG A 22 1.10 -5.40 15.81
N ARG A 23 0.14 -4.47 15.84
CA ARG A 23 -0.37 -3.79 14.65
C ARG A 23 0.67 -2.85 14.05
N GLU A 24 1.36 -2.08 14.87
CA GLU A 24 2.47 -1.24 14.42
C GLU A 24 3.60 -2.06 13.81
N GLN A 25 3.97 -3.19 14.44
CA GLN A 25 4.98 -4.09 13.90
C GLN A 25 4.53 -4.70 12.56
N ALA A 26 3.26 -5.07 12.44
CA ALA A 26 2.69 -5.56 11.19
C ALA A 26 2.77 -4.49 10.08
N ASN A 27 2.41 -3.24 10.38
CA ASN A 27 2.50 -2.13 9.44
C ASN A 27 3.97 -1.87 9.03
N ARG A 28 4.90 -1.84 9.98
CA ARG A 28 6.34 -1.69 9.68
C ARG A 28 6.87 -2.81 8.79
N ASN A 29 6.43 -4.04 9.02
CA ASN A 29 6.80 -5.18 8.17
C ASN A 29 6.20 -5.04 6.77
N HIS A 30 4.93 -4.64 6.68
CA HIS A 30 4.23 -4.41 5.41
C HIS A 30 4.98 -3.37 4.56
N ASP A 31 5.30 -2.20 5.12
CA ASP A 31 6.00 -1.13 4.40
C ASP A 31 7.41 -1.53 3.96
N ARG A 32 8.12 -2.26 4.84
CA ARG A 32 9.46 -2.79 4.53
C ARG A 32 9.40 -3.79 3.37
N ILE A 33 8.40 -4.68 3.34
CA ILE A 33 8.24 -5.63 2.24
C ILE A 33 8.00 -4.90 0.93
N ILE A 34 7.09 -3.92 0.89
CA ILE A 34 6.81 -3.15 -0.34
C ILE A 34 8.06 -2.36 -0.78
N ALA A 35 8.81 -1.77 0.15
CA ALA A 35 10.07 -1.08 -0.16
C ALA A 35 11.12 -2.00 -0.79
N MET A 36 11.33 -3.20 -0.24
CA MET A 36 12.30 -4.15 -0.77
C MET A 36 11.84 -4.76 -2.10
N ALA A 37 10.54 -5.04 -2.24
CA ALA A 37 9.95 -5.48 -3.50
C ALA A 37 10.18 -4.45 -4.60
N GLN A 38 9.82 -3.18 -4.35
CA GLN A 38 10.02 -2.09 -5.30
C GLN A 38 11.49 -1.95 -5.71
N ARG A 39 12.41 -1.96 -4.75
CA ARG A 39 13.84 -1.90 -5.04
C ARG A 39 14.30 -3.03 -5.95
N ARG A 40 13.87 -4.28 -5.68
CA ARG A 40 14.27 -5.42 -6.51
C ARG A 40 13.64 -5.38 -7.89
N PHE A 41 12.34 -5.15 -7.97
CA PHE A 41 11.63 -5.10 -9.23
C PHE A 41 12.15 -4.00 -10.15
N LEU A 42 12.36 -2.78 -9.64
CA LEU A 42 12.87 -1.67 -10.45
C LEU A 42 14.34 -1.85 -10.85
N ARG A 43 15.12 -2.63 -10.11
CA ARG A 43 16.54 -2.87 -10.41
C ARG A 43 16.76 -4.07 -11.33
N HIS A 44 15.95 -5.11 -11.20
CA HIS A 44 16.19 -6.42 -11.80
C HIS A 44 15.08 -6.87 -12.75
N GLY A 45 13.99 -6.11 -12.83
CA GLY A 45 12.79 -6.50 -13.57
C GLY A 45 11.96 -7.57 -12.84
N TYR A 46 10.84 -7.96 -13.47
CA TYR A 46 9.88 -8.89 -12.90
C TYR A 46 10.34 -10.35 -12.90
N GLY A 47 10.91 -10.81 -14.02
CA GLY A 47 11.31 -12.20 -14.23
C GLY A 47 12.40 -12.66 -13.24
N PRO A 48 13.57 -11.99 -13.21
CA PRO A 48 14.68 -12.35 -12.33
C PRO A 48 14.42 -12.17 -10.82
N THR A 49 13.39 -11.40 -10.46
CA THR A 49 13.07 -11.13 -9.05
C THR A 49 12.26 -12.28 -8.43
N THR A 50 12.74 -12.81 -7.30
CA THR A 50 12.08 -13.91 -6.58
C THR A 50 11.51 -13.46 -5.23
N ILE A 51 10.43 -14.10 -4.79
CA ILE A 51 9.81 -13.85 -3.47
C ILE A 51 10.80 -14.16 -2.34
N SER A 52 11.59 -15.23 -2.47
CA SER A 52 12.62 -15.57 -1.48
C SER A 52 13.64 -14.46 -1.30
N ALA A 53 14.09 -13.83 -2.39
CA ALA A 53 15.06 -12.75 -2.31
C ALA A 53 14.46 -11.46 -1.72
N ILE A 54 13.18 -11.17 -2.00
CA ILE A 54 12.46 -10.07 -1.35
C ILE A 54 12.28 -10.34 0.14
N ALA A 55 11.89 -11.57 0.52
CA ALA A 55 11.70 -11.98 1.91
C ALA A 55 12.99 -11.83 2.72
N LYS A 56 14.12 -12.28 2.13
CA LYS A 56 15.46 -12.11 2.72
C LYS A 56 15.79 -10.65 2.96
N ASP A 57 15.60 -9.78 1.97
CA ASP A 57 15.91 -8.35 2.11
C ASP A 57 14.99 -7.66 3.13
N ALA A 58 13.72 -8.09 3.22
CA ALA A 58 12.75 -7.54 4.15
C ALA A 58 12.84 -8.12 5.57
N GLY A 59 13.63 -9.18 5.78
CA GLY A 59 13.75 -9.86 7.08
C GLY A 59 12.48 -10.60 7.51
N VAL A 60 11.72 -11.14 6.56
CA VAL A 60 10.46 -11.89 6.81
C VAL A 60 10.50 -13.27 6.17
N SER A 61 9.53 -14.13 6.50
CA SER A 61 9.40 -15.42 5.82
C SER A 61 8.73 -15.27 4.45
N VAL A 62 9.01 -16.22 3.56
CA VAL A 62 8.31 -16.32 2.26
C VAL A 62 6.79 -16.49 2.46
N ASP A 63 6.40 -17.28 3.46
CA ASP A 63 5.00 -17.50 3.83
C ASP A 63 4.29 -16.20 4.22
N THR A 64 4.96 -15.29 4.94
CA THR A 64 4.43 -13.96 5.24
C THR A 64 4.09 -13.19 3.95
N ILE A 65 4.96 -13.22 2.94
CA ILE A 65 4.70 -12.51 1.69
C ILE A 65 3.52 -13.13 0.93
N TYR A 66 3.44 -14.46 0.84
CA TYR A 66 2.32 -15.11 0.18
C TYR A 66 0.99 -14.86 0.92
N LYS A 67 0.98 -14.92 2.25
CA LYS A 67 -0.23 -14.65 3.06
C LYS A 67 -0.68 -13.19 2.97
N SER A 68 0.25 -12.23 2.97
CA SER A 68 -0.09 -10.80 2.97
C SER A 68 -0.33 -10.25 1.57
N PHE A 69 0.36 -10.75 0.54
CA PHE A 69 0.36 -10.14 -0.79
C PHE A 69 0.00 -11.12 -1.91
N GLY A 70 -0.11 -12.43 -1.68
CA GLY A 70 -0.42 -13.38 -2.74
C GLY A 70 0.68 -13.51 -3.81
N GLY A 71 1.94 -13.15 -3.48
CA GLY A 71 3.09 -13.26 -4.39
C GLY A 71 3.41 -11.99 -5.18
N LYS A 72 4.08 -12.14 -6.33
CA LYS A 72 4.63 -11.01 -7.09
C LYS A 72 3.54 -10.05 -7.61
N PRO A 73 2.40 -10.51 -8.17
CA PRO A 73 1.37 -9.61 -8.67
C PRO A 73 0.75 -8.75 -7.57
N GLY A 74 0.50 -9.30 -6.37
CA GLY A 74 -0.06 -8.50 -5.29
C GLY A 74 0.96 -7.60 -4.58
N LEU A 75 2.25 -7.93 -4.62
CA LEU A 75 3.30 -6.96 -4.25
C LEU A 75 3.29 -5.75 -5.19
N ILE A 76 3.13 -5.97 -6.50
CA ILE A 76 3.05 -4.88 -7.45
C ILE A 76 1.77 -4.05 -7.22
N ARG A 77 0.61 -4.67 -6.96
CA ARG A 77 -0.60 -3.92 -6.56
C ARG A 77 -0.34 -3.04 -5.34
N ALA A 78 0.26 -3.61 -4.29
CA ALA A 78 0.59 -2.85 -3.09
C ALA A 78 1.56 -1.69 -3.37
N MET A 79 2.53 -1.88 -4.28
CA MET A 79 3.40 -0.80 -4.75
C MET A 79 2.62 0.30 -5.49
N THR A 80 1.66 -0.06 -6.35
CA THR A 80 0.80 0.89 -7.06
C THR A 80 -0.04 1.70 -6.08
N VAL A 81 -0.68 1.05 -5.10
CA VAL A 81 -1.46 1.74 -4.04
C VAL A 81 -0.56 2.71 -3.28
N ARG A 82 0.62 2.27 -2.82
CA ARG A 82 1.56 3.16 -2.12
C ARG A 82 2.05 4.33 -2.97
N ALA A 83 2.16 4.15 -4.28
CA ALA A 83 2.53 5.25 -5.16
C ALA A 83 1.41 6.31 -5.27
N LEU A 84 0.13 5.90 -5.19
CA LEU A 84 -1.01 6.81 -5.17
C LEU A 84 -1.08 7.63 -3.88
N GLU A 85 -0.71 7.02 -2.74
CA GLU A 85 -0.63 7.71 -1.44
C GLU A 85 0.30 8.94 -1.48
N GLY A 86 1.26 8.95 -2.39
CA GLY A 86 2.16 10.09 -2.59
C GLY A 86 3.10 10.33 -1.41
N THR A 87 3.48 11.59 -1.23
CA THR A 87 4.41 12.06 -0.22
C THR A 87 3.66 12.92 0.80
N GLY A 88 3.35 12.37 1.97
CA GLY A 88 2.76 13.15 3.04
C GLY A 88 1.98 12.31 4.05
N PRO A 89 1.47 12.96 5.11
CA PRO A 89 0.67 12.28 6.13
C PRO A 89 -0.77 11.99 5.66
N VAL A 90 -1.25 12.70 4.64
CA VAL A 90 -2.56 12.49 4.01
C VAL A 90 -2.30 12.00 2.57
N PRO A 91 -2.89 10.86 2.17
CA PRO A 91 -2.77 10.33 0.82
C PRO A 91 -3.03 11.40 -0.25
N ALA A 92 -2.17 11.45 -1.28
CA ALA A 92 -2.25 12.47 -2.33
C ALA A 92 -3.59 12.43 -3.08
N GLU A 93 -4.12 11.22 -3.28
CA GLU A 93 -5.45 11.03 -3.83
C GLU A 93 -6.54 11.64 -2.98
N GLN A 94 -6.48 11.46 -1.66
CA GLN A 94 -7.48 11.99 -0.77
C GLN A 94 -7.44 13.52 -0.79
N ARG A 95 -6.24 14.12 -0.81
CA ARG A 95 -6.08 15.57 -0.95
C ARG A 95 -6.65 16.10 -2.27
N SER A 96 -6.45 15.36 -3.37
CA SER A 96 -7.00 15.69 -4.69
C SER A 96 -8.53 15.63 -4.69
N ASP A 97 -9.10 14.53 -4.19
CA ASP A 97 -10.54 14.30 -4.11
C ASP A 97 -11.21 15.37 -3.21
N ASP A 98 -10.61 15.66 -2.05
CA ASP A 98 -11.09 16.67 -1.12
C ASP A 98 -11.05 18.08 -1.72
N LEU A 99 -10.05 18.39 -2.56
CA LEU A 99 -9.98 19.67 -3.28
C LEU A 99 -11.11 19.77 -4.31
N GLN A 100 -11.30 18.72 -5.12
CA GLN A 100 -12.35 18.69 -6.14
C GLN A 100 -13.75 18.83 -5.54
N ALA A 101 -13.99 18.26 -4.35
CA ALA A 101 -15.29 18.33 -3.69
C ALA A 101 -15.68 19.72 -3.19
N ARG A 102 -14.70 20.61 -2.92
CA ARG A 102 -14.93 21.92 -2.28
C ARG A 102 -14.64 23.13 -3.17
N GLU A 103 -13.81 22.95 -4.19
CA GLU A 103 -13.34 24.04 -5.04
C GLU A 103 -14.18 24.14 -6.31
N HIS A 104 -14.48 25.37 -6.73
CA HIS A 104 -15.32 25.67 -7.89
C HIS A 104 -14.62 26.57 -8.91
N ASP A 105 -13.47 27.16 -8.58
CA ASP A 105 -12.63 27.87 -9.56
C ASP A 105 -11.85 26.87 -10.44
N PRO A 106 -12.08 26.83 -11.76
CA PRO A 106 -11.36 25.95 -12.67
C PRO A 106 -9.83 26.10 -12.62
N ARG A 107 -9.32 27.30 -12.34
CA ARG A 107 -7.87 27.52 -12.25
C ARG A 107 -7.26 26.82 -11.03
N GLN A 108 -7.97 26.85 -9.91
CA GLN A 108 -7.53 26.19 -8.68
C GLN A 108 -7.63 24.67 -8.81
N LEU A 109 -8.66 24.15 -9.47
CA LEU A 109 -8.78 22.72 -9.78
C LEU A 109 -7.63 22.23 -10.67
N ILE A 110 -7.32 22.94 -11.75
CA ILE A 110 -6.20 22.59 -12.64
C ILE A 110 -4.86 22.64 -11.89
N SER A 111 -4.64 23.67 -11.07
CA SER A 111 -3.42 23.79 -10.28
C SER A 111 -3.28 22.64 -9.28
N GLY A 112 -4.34 22.31 -8.54
CA GLY A 112 -4.34 21.21 -7.59
C GLY A 112 -4.14 19.84 -8.25
N TRP A 113 -4.75 19.63 -9.43
CA TRP A 113 -4.48 18.44 -10.22
C TRP A 113 -3.03 18.37 -10.70
N GLY A 114 -2.45 19.51 -11.10
CA GLY A 114 -1.03 19.62 -11.42
C GLY A 114 -0.13 19.18 -10.26
N VAL A 115 -0.46 19.60 -9.04
CA VAL A 115 0.26 19.15 -7.82
C VAL A 115 0.11 17.64 -7.65
N PHE A 116 -1.10 17.09 -7.69
CA PHE A 116 -1.33 15.65 -7.54
C PHE A 116 -0.56 14.83 -8.60
N VAL A 117 -0.65 15.21 -9.87
CA VAL A 117 0.02 14.49 -10.97
C VAL A 117 1.53 14.56 -10.84
N THR A 118 2.10 15.74 -10.53
CA THR A 118 3.55 15.89 -10.39
C THR A 118 4.12 15.16 -9.17
N GLU A 119 3.30 14.95 -8.15
CA GLU A 119 3.65 14.15 -6.97
C GLU A 119 3.59 12.64 -7.24
N VAL A 120 2.50 12.16 -7.86
CA VAL A 120 2.23 10.73 -8.03
C VAL A 120 2.92 10.13 -9.26
N ALA A 121 3.00 10.86 -10.38
CA ALA A 121 3.53 10.31 -11.62
C ALA A 121 4.96 9.78 -11.50
N PRO A 122 5.92 10.46 -10.82
CA PRO A 122 7.26 9.94 -10.62
C PRO A 122 7.31 8.64 -9.81
N LEU A 123 6.34 8.43 -8.91
CA LEU A 123 6.25 7.23 -8.07
C LEU A 123 5.60 6.06 -8.82
N ALA A 124 4.52 6.34 -9.54
CA ALA A 124 3.71 5.33 -10.21
C ALA A 124 4.30 4.91 -11.56
N ALA A 125 4.86 5.84 -12.36
CA ALA A 125 5.29 5.55 -13.73
C ALA A 125 6.30 4.40 -13.84
N PRO A 126 7.35 4.30 -12.99
CA PRO A 126 8.27 3.15 -13.05
C PRO A 126 7.57 1.80 -12.82
N ILE A 127 6.55 1.78 -11.97
CA ILE A 127 5.77 0.57 -11.67
C ILE A 127 4.88 0.20 -12.86
N VAL A 128 4.19 1.18 -13.45
CA VAL A 128 3.36 0.97 -14.64
C VAL A 128 4.20 0.46 -15.82
N LEU A 129 5.38 1.05 -16.02
CA LEU A 129 6.31 0.63 -17.09
C LEU A 129 6.83 -0.78 -16.86
N LEU A 130 7.18 -1.14 -15.62
CA LEU A 130 7.55 -2.50 -15.25
C LEU A 130 6.43 -3.51 -15.58
N VAL A 131 5.18 -3.21 -15.20
CA VAL A 131 4.04 -4.10 -15.47
C VAL A 131 3.80 -4.23 -16.96
N ARG A 132 3.86 -3.11 -17.70
CA ARG A 132 3.69 -3.09 -19.15
C ARG A 132 4.73 -3.96 -19.86
N ASP A 133 6.00 -3.82 -19.49
CA ASP A 133 7.11 -4.60 -20.05
C ASP A 133 6.93 -6.10 -19.73
N ALA A 134 6.70 -6.41 -18.46
CA ALA A 134 6.58 -7.79 -18.01
C ALA A 134 5.32 -8.50 -18.56
N ALA A 135 4.21 -7.79 -18.80
CA ALA A 135 3.00 -8.38 -19.38
C ALA A 135 3.19 -8.93 -20.80
N GLY A 136 4.25 -8.53 -21.52
CA GLY A 136 4.60 -9.09 -22.82
C GLY A 136 5.09 -10.54 -22.76
N SER A 137 5.70 -10.95 -21.65
CA SER A 137 6.26 -12.30 -21.44
C SER A 137 5.65 -13.06 -20.27
N HIS A 138 4.88 -12.39 -19.41
CA HIS A 138 4.25 -12.93 -18.20
C HIS A 138 2.75 -12.66 -18.24
N THR A 139 1.99 -13.61 -18.78
CA THR A 139 0.56 -13.46 -19.02
C THR A 139 -0.24 -13.25 -17.74
N GLU A 140 0.27 -13.69 -16.59
CA GLU A 140 -0.35 -13.47 -15.28
C GLU A 140 -0.42 -11.99 -14.86
N LEU A 141 0.37 -11.12 -15.52
CA LEU A 141 0.36 -9.68 -15.28
C LEU A 141 -0.60 -8.91 -16.19
N ARG A 142 -1.17 -9.53 -17.22
CA ARG A 142 -2.10 -8.85 -18.13
C ARG A 142 -3.33 -8.30 -17.39
N PRO A 143 -3.99 -9.05 -16.47
CA PRO A 143 -5.09 -8.51 -15.69
C PRO A 143 -4.68 -7.31 -14.83
N LEU A 144 -3.45 -7.34 -14.29
CA LEU A 144 -2.92 -6.23 -13.49
C LEU A 144 -2.65 -4.99 -14.35
N LEU A 145 -2.16 -5.16 -15.59
CA LEU A 145 -1.98 -4.05 -16.52
C LEU A 145 -3.32 -3.41 -16.89
N GLU A 146 -4.35 -4.23 -17.12
CA GLU A 146 -5.72 -3.78 -17.39
C GLU A 146 -6.30 -3.03 -16.19
N GLU A 147 -6.14 -3.56 -14.97
CA GLU A 147 -6.54 -2.92 -13.71
C GLU A 147 -5.89 -1.53 -13.56
N VAL A 148 -4.56 -1.43 -13.72
CA VAL A 148 -3.82 -0.17 -13.64
C VAL A 148 -4.29 0.85 -14.68
N HIS A 149 -4.58 0.40 -15.91
CA HIS A 149 -5.10 1.28 -16.95
C HIS A 149 -6.53 1.75 -16.66
N ALA A 150 -7.40 0.84 -16.18
CA ALA A 150 -8.77 1.15 -15.82
C ALA A 150 -8.83 2.15 -14.65
N ASP A 151 -7.99 1.96 -13.63
CA ASP A 151 -7.90 2.86 -12.48
C ASP A 151 -7.43 4.25 -12.89
N ARG A 152 -6.41 4.34 -13.75
CA ARG A 152 -5.95 5.63 -14.29
C ARG A 152 -7.06 6.32 -15.09
N LEU A 153 -7.77 5.58 -15.95
CA LEU A 153 -8.85 6.14 -16.77
C LEU A 153 -10.03 6.62 -15.91
N ARG A 154 -10.43 5.83 -14.91
CA ARG A 154 -11.47 6.18 -13.95
C ARG A 154 -11.12 7.48 -13.22
N ARG A 155 -9.91 7.57 -12.67
CA ARG A 155 -9.38 8.80 -12.05
C ARG A 155 -9.39 10.00 -13.00
N MET A 156 -8.92 9.83 -14.24
CA MET A 156 -8.94 10.92 -15.23
C MET A 156 -10.36 11.38 -15.57
N THR A 157 -11.32 10.47 -15.57
CA THR A 157 -12.73 10.76 -15.84
C THR A 157 -13.40 11.45 -14.66
N ASP A 158 -13.12 10.98 -13.44
CA ASP A 158 -13.65 11.59 -12.22
C ASP A 158 -13.12 13.01 -12.07
N ASN A 159 -11.85 13.27 -12.35
CA ASN A 159 -11.24 14.61 -12.31
C ASN A 159 -11.78 15.59 -13.36
N ALA A 160 -12.47 15.09 -14.40
CA ALA A 160 -13.01 15.92 -15.49
C ALA A 160 -14.48 16.32 -15.27
N ARG A 161 -15.08 15.92 -14.14
CA ARG A 161 -16.44 16.26 -13.72
C ARG A 161 -16.42 17.40 -12.71
#